data_AF-A0A5N6YQT6-F1
#
_entry.id   AF-A0A5N6YQT6-F1
#
_cell.length_a   1.000
_cell.length_b   1.000
_cell.length_c   1.000
_cell.angle_alpha   90.00
_cell.angle_beta   90.00
_cell.angle_gamma   90.00
#
_symmetry.space_group_name_H-M   'P 1'
#
loop_
_entity.id
_entity.type
_entity.pdbx_description
1 polymer ?
#
loop_
_entity_poly.entity_id
_entity_poly.type
_entity_poly.pdbx_seq_one_letter_code
_entity_poly.pdbx_strand_id
1 'polypeptide(L)'
;MAGVEGKTGDGENWDSLYLVGLDYRLAPFDVMGGGFSSQNKVDSWLCTAQKDERWLTSGWTLQEGVLLGSTCPLDRDGNTLSDSRFYNSSQATVRDLSIPVSVLAHNLATAYFIQSEGHDSDTKRPGAGQFGHLLPKAPESVIWLRRSIQTLARSGLVGYFAFSPLSILAGKNSRQYGWEQDSCWALVGAMELENIEVSYDLPMEEIKRRFLSALVDKYQGMMFFLPFLECPVEEKRTTGSIQRPFQWTDVVDGALLPVSLFLGESHTDPKLPLEKEPTFHFSDERFMSDDLPVKAPDVQTMSLFPVLPDQITYFRHYRQDLDGLRIVSSRTVTVAEDPLLANAWLLPLWNVDLKGDVRGKRCLLVLQLKGPTAADQPAHAVFGGMIDVWGIGSEKVEVKEMILDASP
;
A
#
# COMPACT_ATOMS: atom_id res chain seq x y z
N MET A 1 58.39 -30.03 2.05
CA MET A 1 57.96 -30.20 3.45
C MET A 1 57.52 -28.82 3.91
N ALA A 2 56.22 -28.51 3.76
CA ALA A 2 55.17 -28.64 4.79
C ALA A 2 55.21 -27.41 5.74
N GLY A 3 54.17 -26.64 6.04
CA GLY A 3 52.73 -26.58 5.73
C GLY A 3 52.20 -25.26 6.36
N VAL A 4 51.26 -24.53 5.74
CA VAL A 4 49.84 -24.31 6.16
C VAL A 4 49.71 -24.00 7.67
N GLU A 5 49.22 -22.83 8.11
CA GLU A 5 47.81 -22.41 8.10
C GLU A 5 47.61 -20.89 7.95
N GLY A 6 46.65 -20.52 7.09
CA GLY A 6 46.09 -19.19 7.00
C GLY A 6 44.93 -19.00 7.97
N LYS A 7 44.80 -17.78 8.50
CA LYS A 7 43.56 -17.29 9.09
C LYS A 7 42.93 -16.30 8.11
N THR A 8 41.98 -16.80 7.33
CA THR A 8 40.95 -16.02 6.64
C THR A 8 40.02 -15.45 7.69
N GLY A 9 39.98 -14.13 7.84
CA GLY A 9 39.01 -13.43 8.67
C GLY A 9 37.79 -13.03 7.85
N ASP A 10 36.69 -13.72 8.14
CA ASP A 10 35.27 -13.30 8.16
C ASP A 10 34.76 -12.43 7.00
N GLY A 11 34.48 -13.11 5.88
CA GLY A 11 33.58 -12.66 4.82
C GLY A 11 32.19 -13.29 4.93
N GLU A 12 31.58 -13.32 6.12
CA GLU A 12 30.40 -14.18 6.39
C GLU A 12 29.01 -13.52 6.46
N ASN A 13 28.85 -12.19 6.34
CA ASN A 13 27.52 -11.59 6.62
C ASN A 13 26.58 -11.39 5.41
N TRP A 14 27.09 -11.43 4.17
CA TRP A 14 26.29 -11.19 2.95
C TRP A 14 25.50 -12.41 2.47
N ASP A 15 25.96 -13.62 2.79
CA ASP A 15 25.25 -14.86 2.45
C ASP A 15 23.96 -15.02 3.27
N SER A 16 23.82 -14.35 4.42
CA SER A 16 22.61 -14.46 5.25
C SER A 16 21.37 -13.83 4.59
N LEU A 17 21.50 -12.65 3.95
CA LEU A 17 20.41 -12.02 3.20
C LEU A 17 20.12 -12.74 1.88
N TYR A 18 21.16 -13.31 1.25
CA TYR A 18 21.06 -14.03 -0.02
C TYR A 18 20.54 -15.46 0.11
N LEU A 19 20.87 -16.18 1.18
CA LEU A 19 20.29 -17.48 1.52
C LEU A 19 18.81 -17.35 1.88
N VAL A 20 18.41 -16.22 2.50
CA VAL A 20 16.99 -15.87 2.70
C VAL A 20 16.29 -15.54 1.36
N GLY A 21 17.01 -15.14 0.31
CA GLY A 21 16.42 -14.86 -1.02
C GLY A 21 16.33 -16.07 -1.97
N LEU A 22 17.25 -17.04 -1.86
CA LEU A 22 17.38 -18.15 -2.82
C LEU A 22 16.64 -19.45 -2.42
N ASP A 23 16.37 -19.68 -1.13
CA ASP A 23 15.71 -20.92 -0.66
C ASP A 23 14.18 -20.93 -0.86
N TYR A 24 13.59 -19.81 -1.31
CA TYR A 24 12.13 -19.66 -1.40
C TYR A 24 11.49 -20.17 -2.70
N ARG A 25 12.26 -20.80 -3.60
CA ARG A 25 11.63 -21.59 -4.68
C ARG A 25 10.83 -22.78 -4.13
N LEU A 26 10.99 -23.15 -2.86
CA LEU A 26 10.26 -24.24 -2.20
C LEU A 26 9.72 -23.93 -0.79
N ALA A 27 10.05 -22.79 -0.18
CA ALA A 27 9.76 -22.53 1.24
C ALA A 27 8.38 -21.95 1.64
N PRO A 28 7.29 -21.86 0.83
CA PRO A 28 5.99 -21.51 1.39
C PRO A 28 5.43 -22.58 2.36
N PHE A 29 5.95 -23.82 2.31
CA PHE A 29 5.26 -24.98 2.90
C PHE A 29 5.89 -25.51 4.21
N ASP A 30 7.18 -25.33 4.44
CA ASP A 30 7.84 -25.83 5.67
C ASP A 30 7.66 -24.92 6.89
N VAL A 31 7.26 -23.65 6.70
CA VAL A 31 7.07 -22.68 7.79
C VAL A 31 5.69 -22.80 8.46
N MET A 32 4.74 -23.49 7.83
CA MET A 32 3.33 -23.55 8.23
C MET A 32 2.99 -24.68 9.23
N GLY A 33 3.96 -25.53 9.58
CA GLY A 33 3.77 -26.68 10.49
C GLY A 33 3.94 -26.40 11.99
N GLY A 34 4.35 -25.18 12.39
CA GLY A 34 4.64 -24.83 13.78
C GLY A 34 3.79 -23.66 14.27
N GLY A 35 2.80 -23.93 15.13
CA GLY A 35 1.96 -22.90 15.76
C GLY A 35 2.76 -21.87 16.57
N PHE A 36 2.27 -20.63 16.59
CA PHE A 36 2.76 -19.49 17.39
C PHE A 36 4.21 -19.00 17.18
N SER A 37 5.11 -19.77 16.56
CA SER A 37 6.54 -19.38 16.43
C SER A 37 6.85 -18.55 15.17
N SER A 38 5.92 -18.40 14.23
CA SER A 38 6.18 -17.86 12.89
C SER A 38 6.10 -16.33 12.83
N GLN A 39 5.29 -15.66 13.67
CA GLN A 39 5.23 -14.19 13.69
C GLN A 39 6.58 -13.61 14.15
N ASN A 40 7.19 -14.25 15.15
CA ASN A 40 8.52 -13.92 15.64
C ASN A 40 9.61 -14.09 14.58
N LYS A 41 9.42 -14.89 13.51
CA LYS A 41 10.47 -15.13 12.51
C LYS A 41 10.63 -13.95 11.55
N VAL A 42 9.55 -13.44 10.97
CA VAL A 42 9.61 -12.28 10.05
C VAL A 42 10.13 -11.06 10.80
N ASP A 43 9.55 -10.78 11.97
CA ASP A 43 9.99 -9.68 12.84
C ASP A 43 11.47 -9.86 13.23
N SER A 44 11.90 -11.08 13.60
CA SER A 44 13.29 -11.36 13.95
C SER A 44 14.24 -11.18 12.77
N TRP A 45 13.90 -11.63 11.56
CA TRP A 45 14.74 -11.46 10.37
C TRP A 45 14.94 -9.98 10.06
N LEU A 46 13.87 -9.19 10.11
CA LEU A 46 13.93 -7.75 9.89
C LEU A 46 14.75 -7.06 10.99
N CYS A 47 14.53 -7.42 12.26
CA CYS A 47 15.30 -6.86 13.38
C CYS A 47 16.80 -7.16 13.26
N THR A 48 17.17 -8.37 12.84
CA THR A 48 18.57 -8.74 12.62
C THR A 48 19.15 -7.94 11.46
N ALA A 49 18.49 -7.93 10.30
CA ALA A 49 18.95 -7.18 9.13
C ALA A 49 19.14 -5.69 9.45
N GLN A 50 18.19 -5.05 10.13
CA GLN A 50 18.26 -3.63 10.50
C GLN A 50 19.34 -3.30 11.54
N LYS A 51 19.70 -4.26 12.40
CA LYS A 51 20.83 -4.10 13.35
C LYS A 51 22.16 -4.15 12.63
N ASP A 52 22.29 -5.07 11.69
CA ASP A 52 23.53 -5.32 10.96
C ASP A 52 23.77 -4.24 9.88
N GLU A 53 22.69 -3.74 9.27
CA GLU A 53 22.72 -2.79 8.15
C GLU A 53 21.98 -1.49 8.50
N ARG A 54 22.69 -0.54 9.13
CA ARG A 54 22.11 0.74 9.63
C ARG A 54 21.42 1.58 8.55
N TRP A 55 21.84 1.46 7.29
CA TRP A 55 21.26 2.22 6.19
C TRP A 55 19.80 1.79 5.91
N LEU A 56 19.40 0.54 6.24
CA LEU A 56 18.00 0.08 6.14
C LEU A 56 17.05 0.90 7.03
N THR A 57 17.58 1.47 8.11
CA THR A 57 16.83 2.31 9.05
C THR A 57 17.13 3.80 8.89
N SER A 58 18.00 4.21 7.97
CA SER A 58 18.38 5.62 7.83
C SER A 58 17.47 6.34 6.84
N GLY A 59 16.85 7.44 7.26
CA GLY A 59 16.06 8.31 6.38
C GLY A 59 16.91 9.01 5.31
N TRP A 60 18.21 9.20 5.58
CA TRP A 60 19.16 9.78 4.62
C TRP A 60 19.25 9.00 3.32
N THR A 61 18.98 7.69 3.37
CA THR A 61 18.96 6.86 2.17
C THR A 61 17.83 7.22 1.19
N LEU A 62 16.77 7.86 1.67
CA LEU A 62 15.68 8.34 0.84
C LEU A 62 15.92 9.75 0.31
N GLN A 63 16.78 10.52 0.98
CA GLN A 63 17.07 11.91 0.64
C GLN A 63 17.58 12.01 -0.79
N GLU A 64 17.04 12.95 -1.57
CA GLU A 64 17.48 13.28 -2.94
C GLU A 64 17.48 12.10 -3.92
N GLY A 65 16.80 10.99 -3.61
CA GLY A 65 16.88 9.79 -4.42
C GLY A 65 18.25 9.08 -4.35
N VAL A 66 19.02 9.32 -3.29
CA VAL A 66 20.36 8.74 -3.11
C VAL A 66 20.32 7.22 -3.18
N LEU A 67 19.34 6.54 -2.59
CA LEU A 67 19.11 5.11 -2.81
C LEU A 67 17.94 4.83 -3.75
N LEU A 68 17.83 5.48 -4.92
CA LEU A 68 16.93 4.99 -5.97
C LEU A 68 17.29 3.54 -6.36
N GLY A 69 16.36 2.80 -6.98
CA GLY A 69 16.56 1.38 -7.28
C GLY A 69 17.83 1.05 -8.09
N SER A 70 18.37 2.01 -8.85
CA SER A 70 19.61 1.86 -9.63
C SER A 70 20.90 2.19 -8.86
N THR A 71 20.83 2.72 -7.64
CA THR A 71 22.03 3.08 -6.88
C THR A 71 22.80 1.83 -6.48
N CYS A 72 24.12 1.84 -6.72
CA CYS A 72 25.02 0.78 -6.28
C CYS A 72 25.46 1.03 -4.83
N PRO A 73 25.14 0.15 -3.87
CA PRO A 73 25.72 0.21 -2.53
C PRO A 73 27.23 -0.04 -2.61
N LEU A 74 27.98 0.67 -1.77
CA LEU A 74 29.43 0.51 -1.63
C LEU A 74 29.73 -0.18 -0.30
N ASP A 75 30.68 -1.10 -0.32
CA ASP A 75 31.22 -1.70 0.90
C ASP A 75 32.10 -0.72 1.69
N ARG A 76 32.64 -1.17 2.82
CA ARG A 76 33.51 -0.36 3.69
C ARG A 76 34.76 0.16 2.97
N ASP A 77 35.23 -0.55 1.95
CA ASP A 77 36.42 -0.23 1.18
C ASP A 77 36.08 0.60 -0.08
N GLY A 78 34.81 0.96 -0.27
CA GLY A 78 34.32 1.76 -1.38
C GLY A 78 34.07 0.97 -2.66
N ASN A 79 34.07 -0.37 -2.60
CA ASN A 79 33.83 -1.22 -3.78
C ASN A 79 32.33 -1.52 -3.93
N THR A 80 31.90 -1.67 -5.17
CA THR A 80 30.58 -2.21 -5.48
C THR A 80 30.59 -3.72 -5.31
N LEU A 81 29.58 -4.24 -4.61
CA LEU A 81 29.43 -5.69 -4.47
C LEU A 81 29.08 -6.28 -5.84
N SER A 82 29.86 -7.27 -6.30
CA SER A 82 29.69 -7.87 -7.63
C SER A 82 29.39 -9.37 -7.55
N ASP A 83 28.28 -9.79 -8.16
CA ASP A 83 27.81 -11.18 -8.18
C ASP A 83 26.90 -11.40 -9.41
N SER A 84 27.00 -12.57 -10.03
CA SER A 84 26.13 -13.00 -11.13
C SER A 84 24.65 -13.15 -10.76
N ARG A 85 24.33 -13.19 -9.47
CA ARG A 85 22.96 -13.38 -8.94
C ARG A 85 22.13 -12.10 -8.89
N PHE A 86 22.74 -10.92 -9.04
CA PHE A 86 22.02 -9.65 -9.08
C PHE A 86 21.13 -9.54 -10.32
N TYR A 87 19.96 -8.93 -10.17
CA TYR A 87 18.84 -9.05 -11.11
C TYR A 87 19.06 -8.30 -12.43
N ASN A 88 19.70 -7.11 -12.38
CA ASN A 88 19.87 -6.23 -13.55
C ASN A 88 21.32 -6.02 -14.00
N SER A 89 22.31 -6.44 -13.22
CA SER A 89 23.72 -6.22 -13.57
C SER A 89 24.62 -7.21 -12.82
N SER A 90 25.93 -7.19 -13.06
CA SER A 90 26.90 -7.92 -12.24
C SER A 90 27.21 -7.23 -10.92
N GLN A 91 26.63 -6.05 -10.66
CA GLN A 91 26.79 -5.24 -9.45
C GLN A 91 25.46 -5.16 -8.69
N ALA A 92 25.55 -5.18 -7.36
CA ALA A 92 24.40 -4.96 -6.50
C ALA A 92 23.84 -3.57 -6.74
N THR A 93 22.52 -3.44 -6.72
CA THR A 93 21.84 -2.18 -6.52
C THR A 93 20.87 -2.25 -5.34
N VAL A 94 20.37 -1.11 -4.89
CA VAL A 94 19.32 -1.03 -3.85
C VAL A 94 18.10 -1.87 -4.23
N ARG A 95 17.79 -1.96 -5.53
CA ARG A 95 16.69 -2.81 -6.02
C ARG A 95 16.93 -4.29 -5.73
N ASP A 96 18.17 -4.77 -5.83
CA ASP A 96 18.49 -6.17 -5.52
C ASP A 96 18.26 -6.50 -4.04
N LEU A 97 18.30 -5.49 -3.16
CA LEU A 97 18.03 -5.64 -1.73
C LEU A 97 16.52 -5.60 -1.43
N SER A 98 15.75 -4.84 -2.21
CA SER A 98 14.29 -4.75 -2.05
C SER A 98 13.52 -5.90 -2.71
N ILE A 99 14.08 -6.53 -3.76
CA ILE A 99 13.41 -7.59 -4.53
C ILE A 99 13.01 -8.79 -3.65
N PRO A 100 13.90 -9.43 -2.86
CA PRO A 100 13.53 -10.61 -2.09
C PRO A 100 12.40 -10.33 -1.09
N VAL A 101 12.50 -9.20 -0.37
CA VAL A 101 11.49 -8.79 0.62
C VAL A 101 10.17 -8.44 -0.07
N SER A 102 10.23 -7.75 -1.22
CA SER A 102 9.05 -7.45 -2.02
C SER A 102 8.39 -8.71 -2.55
N VAL A 103 9.15 -9.66 -3.09
CA VAL A 103 8.63 -10.95 -3.59
C VAL A 103 7.96 -11.73 -2.46
N LEU A 104 8.57 -11.79 -1.28
CA LEU A 104 7.96 -12.42 -0.10
C LEU A 104 6.64 -11.75 0.27
N ALA A 105 6.61 -10.42 0.36
CA ALA A 105 5.39 -9.67 0.68
C ALA A 105 4.28 -9.93 -0.34
N HIS A 106 4.59 -9.91 -1.64
CA HIS A 106 3.61 -10.20 -2.70
C HIS A 106 3.13 -11.65 -2.67
N ASN A 107 4.01 -12.61 -2.40
CA ASN A 107 3.63 -14.02 -2.28
C ASN A 107 2.70 -14.26 -1.08
N LEU A 108 2.99 -13.66 0.07
CA LEU A 108 2.12 -13.72 1.26
C LEU A 108 0.78 -13.02 1.01
N ALA A 109 0.81 -11.85 0.36
CA ALA A 109 -0.40 -11.12 -0.02
C ALA A 109 -1.26 -11.93 -0.99
N THR A 110 -0.64 -12.58 -1.99
CA THR A 110 -1.31 -13.49 -2.93
C THR A 110 -1.91 -14.69 -2.21
N ALA A 111 -1.17 -15.31 -1.28
CA ALA A 111 -1.68 -16.41 -0.48
C ALA A 111 -2.90 -15.99 0.35
N TYR A 112 -2.83 -14.86 1.05
CA TYR A 112 -3.94 -14.33 1.84
C TYR A 112 -5.15 -13.97 0.96
N PHE A 113 -4.91 -13.40 -0.21
CA PHE A 113 -5.96 -13.09 -1.18
C PHE A 113 -6.70 -14.37 -1.63
N ILE A 114 -5.96 -15.43 -2.01
CA ILE A 114 -6.54 -16.73 -2.38
C ILE A 114 -7.32 -17.35 -1.22
N GLN A 115 -6.82 -17.23 0.01
CA GLN A 115 -7.50 -17.73 1.19
C GLN A 115 -8.84 -17.02 1.41
N SER A 116 -8.85 -15.68 1.28
CA SER A 116 -10.02 -14.81 1.48
C SER A 116 -11.07 -14.97 0.38
N GLU A 117 -10.66 -15.04 -0.89
CA GLU A 117 -11.55 -15.15 -2.04
C GLU A 117 -11.94 -16.59 -2.37
N GLY A 118 -11.12 -17.57 -1.97
CA GLY A 118 -11.28 -18.98 -2.34
C GLY A 118 -10.69 -19.31 -3.70
N HIS A 119 -10.83 -20.58 -4.08
CA HIS A 119 -10.42 -21.04 -5.40
C HIS A 119 -11.44 -20.56 -6.44
N ASP A 120 -11.03 -19.61 -7.27
CA ASP A 120 -11.77 -19.24 -8.47
C ASP A 120 -11.30 -20.10 -9.64
N SER A 121 -12.22 -20.48 -10.52
CA SER A 121 -11.94 -21.26 -11.73
C SER A 121 -11.16 -20.47 -12.78
N ASP A 122 -11.01 -19.15 -12.62
CA ASP A 122 -10.19 -18.34 -13.52
C ASP A 122 -8.69 -18.67 -13.39
N THR A 123 -8.23 -19.55 -14.27
CA THR A 123 -6.83 -19.98 -14.43
C THR A 123 -5.83 -18.83 -14.73
N LYS A 124 -6.30 -17.61 -15.03
CA LYS A 124 -5.43 -16.46 -15.26
C LYS A 124 -5.02 -15.74 -13.97
N ARG A 125 -5.65 -16.04 -12.83
CA ARG A 125 -5.24 -15.45 -11.55
C ARG A 125 -3.92 -16.06 -11.06
N PRO A 126 -3.02 -15.26 -10.45
CA PRO A 126 -1.92 -15.81 -9.66
C PRO A 126 -2.45 -16.80 -8.62
N GLY A 127 -2.02 -18.06 -8.71
CA GLY A 127 -2.43 -19.12 -7.78
C GLY A 127 -3.77 -19.82 -8.07
N ALA A 128 -4.35 -19.62 -9.26
CA ALA A 128 -5.46 -20.44 -9.74
C ALA A 128 -5.00 -21.88 -10.03
N GLY A 129 -5.00 -22.72 -8.98
CA GLY A 129 -5.00 -24.18 -9.11
C GLY A 129 -3.98 -24.93 -8.26
N GLN A 130 -2.81 -24.36 -7.96
CA GLN A 130 -1.71 -25.18 -7.41
C GLN A 130 -1.52 -25.12 -5.89
N PHE A 131 -1.91 -24.05 -5.20
CA PHE A 131 -1.48 -23.87 -3.79
C PHE A 131 -2.58 -23.47 -2.79
N GLY A 132 -3.79 -23.11 -3.24
CA GLY A 132 -4.86 -22.67 -2.33
C GLY A 132 -5.34 -23.75 -1.33
N HIS A 133 -5.16 -25.03 -1.66
CA HIS A 133 -5.47 -26.15 -0.77
C HIS A 133 -4.41 -26.38 0.33
N LEU A 134 -3.22 -25.83 0.15
CA LEU A 134 -2.09 -25.94 1.08
C LEU A 134 -2.08 -24.81 2.10
N LEU A 135 -2.95 -23.80 1.96
CA LEU A 135 -3.06 -22.71 2.91
C LEU A 135 -3.92 -23.16 4.11
N PRO A 136 -3.38 -23.12 5.34
CA PRO A 136 -4.15 -23.44 6.54
C PRO A 136 -5.35 -22.50 6.64
N LYS A 137 -6.54 -23.06 6.83
CA LYS A 137 -7.79 -22.28 6.97
C LYS A 137 -8.06 -21.83 8.41
N ALA A 138 -7.13 -22.10 9.32
CA ALA A 138 -7.26 -21.75 10.73
C ALA A 138 -7.24 -20.22 10.90
N PRO A 139 -8.11 -19.64 11.75
CA PRO A 139 -8.15 -18.19 12.01
C PRO A 139 -6.79 -17.60 12.39
N GLU A 140 -5.99 -18.34 13.14
CA GLU A 140 -4.65 -17.94 13.57
C GLU A 140 -3.69 -17.76 12.38
N SER A 141 -3.85 -18.58 11.34
CA SER A 141 -3.04 -18.49 10.12
C SER A 141 -3.40 -17.26 9.28
N VAL A 142 -4.68 -16.88 9.27
CA VAL A 142 -5.14 -15.63 8.64
C VAL A 142 -4.51 -14.43 9.34
N ILE A 143 -4.62 -14.37 10.67
CA ILE A 143 -4.05 -13.27 11.46
C ILE A 143 -2.53 -13.20 11.25
N TRP A 144 -1.86 -14.35 11.26
CA TRP A 144 -0.42 -14.41 11.02
C TRP A 144 -0.02 -13.86 9.64
N LEU A 145 -0.74 -14.24 8.58
CA LEU A 145 -0.47 -13.74 7.22
C LEU A 145 -0.61 -12.21 7.16
N ARG A 146 -1.72 -11.68 7.68
CA ARG A 146 -2.03 -10.25 7.66
C ARG A 146 -0.97 -9.44 8.41
N ARG A 147 -0.59 -9.89 9.61
CA ARG A 147 0.46 -9.25 10.41
C ARG A 147 1.84 -9.35 9.75
N SER A 148 2.16 -10.48 9.10
CA SER A 148 3.42 -10.63 8.38
C SER A 148 3.52 -9.67 7.19
N ILE A 149 2.43 -9.51 6.43
CA ILE A 149 2.34 -8.52 5.33
C ILE A 149 2.49 -7.11 5.89
N GLN A 150 1.81 -6.79 7.00
CA GLN A 150 1.91 -5.50 7.67
C GLN A 150 3.35 -5.20 8.14
N THR A 151 4.03 -6.14 8.79
CA THR A 151 5.43 -5.96 9.21
C THR A 151 6.33 -5.72 7.99
N LEU A 152 6.22 -6.55 6.95
CA LEU A 152 7.04 -6.41 5.75
C LEU A 152 6.81 -5.06 5.07
N ALA A 153 5.56 -4.65 4.87
CA ALA A 153 5.25 -3.34 4.29
C ALA A 153 5.79 -2.18 5.13
N ARG A 154 5.64 -2.26 6.47
CA ARG A 154 6.13 -1.22 7.39
C ARG A 154 7.64 -1.20 7.57
N SER A 155 8.36 -2.23 7.15
CA SER A 155 9.82 -2.25 7.19
C SER A 155 10.49 -1.23 6.27
N GLY A 156 9.74 -0.68 5.29
CA GLY A 156 10.27 0.22 4.28
C GLY A 156 11.18 -0.42 3.25
N LEU A 157 11.21 -1.75 3.19
CA LEU A 157 11.97 -2.55 2.22
C LEU A 157 11.11 -3.10 1.08
N VAL A 158 9.79 -3.05 1.24
CA VAL A 158 8.82 -3.49 0.21
C VAL A 158 8.52 -2.34 -0.75
N GLY A 159 8.47 -2.63 -2.04
CA GLY A 159 7.95 -1.68 -3.04
C GLY A 159 8.88 -0.51 -3.31
N TYR A 160 10.19 -0.70 -3.14
CA TYR A 160 11.21 0.29 -3.47
C TYR A 160 11.46 0.33 -4.99
N PHE A 161 10.43 0.71 -5.75
CA PHE A 161 10.45 0.86 -7.19
C PHE A 161 9.88 2.23 -7.56
N ALA A 162 10.26 2.76 -8.72
CA ALA A 162 9.63 3.96 -9.26
C ALA A 162 8.10 3.78 -9.29
N PHE A 163 7.35 4.84 -9.00
CA PHE A 163 5.87 4.86 -9.01
C PHE A 163 5.16 4.03 -7.92
N SER A 164 5.69 3.96 -6.70
CA SER A 164 5.04 3.27 -5.56
C SER A 164 4.96 4.11 -4.28
N PRO A 165 4.37 5.33 -4.32
CA PRO A 165 4.41 6.28 -3.20
C PRO A 165 3.84 5.71 -1.90
N LEU A 166 2.71 5.01 -1.95
CA LEU A 166 2.07 4.44 -0.75
C LEU A 166 2.92 3.36 -0.07
N SER A 167 3.73 2.59 -0.82
CA SER A 167 4.63 1.60 -0.23
C SER A 167 5.80 2.26 0.51
N ILE A 168 6.34 3.34 -0.07
CA ILE A 168 7.39 4.14 0.57
C ILE A 168 6.85 4.79 1.86
N LEU A 169 5.65 5.37 1.81
CA LEU A 169 4.99 5.98 2.97
C LEU A 169 4.73 4.97 4.09
N ALA A 170 4.21 3.78 3.77
CA ALA A 170 3.97 2.73 4.76
C ALA A 170 5.23 2.34 5.55
N GLY A 171 6.39 2.43 4.90
CA GLY A 171 7.70 2.17 5.49
C GLY A 171 8.36 3.32 6.24
N LYS A 172 7.83 4.54 6.13
CA LYS A 172 8.47 5.78 6.61
C LYS A 172 8.87 5.71 8.08
N ASN A 173 7.98 5.22 8.93
CA ASN A 173 8.19 5.21 10.38
C ASN A 173 9.20 4.16 10.87
N SER A 174 9.67 3.27 10.00
CA SER A 174 10.81 2.38 10.32
C SER A 174 12.16 3.10 10.25
N ARG A 175 12.17 4.35 9.80
CA ARG A 175 13.39 5.11 9.51
C ARG A 175 13.65 6.16 10.56
N GLN A 176 14.93 6.47 10.70
CA GLN A 176 15.49 7.48 11.59
C GLN A 176 15.84 8.70 10.76
N TYR A 177 15.35 9.85 11.22
CA TYR A 177 15.54 11.13 10.57
C TYR A 177 16.37 12.04 11.48
N GLY A 178 17.21 12.89 10.88
CA GLY A 178 17.95 13.90 11.64
C GLY A 178 17.01 14.97 12.19
N TRP A 179 16.01 15.33 11.40
CA TRP A 179 14.93 16.26 11.75
C TRP A 179 13.58 15.62 11.48
N GLU A 180 12.55 15.97 12.26
CA GLU A 180 11.20 15.41 12.07
C GLU A 180 10.65 15.75 10.67
N GLN A 181 10.93 16.96 10.18
CA GLN A 181 10.56 17.45 8.86
C GLN A 181 11.11 16.60 7.71
N ASP A 182 12.29 15.97 7.90
CA ASP A 182 12.90 15.10 6.89
C ASP A 182 12.05 13.86 6.61
N SER A 183 11.15 13.50 7.53
CA SER A 183 10.17 12.44 7.27
C SER A 183 9.30 12.73 6.05
N CYS A 184 9.15 14.00 5.65
CA CYS A 184 8.52 14.40 4.38
C CYS A 184 9.55 14.91 3.38
N TRP A 185 10.44 15.81 3.80
CA TRP A 185 11.37 16.50 2.89
C TRP A 185 12.43 15.60 2.28
N ALA A 186 12.92 14.59 3.00
CA ALA A 186 13.85 13.63 2.41
C ALA A 186 13.16 12.80 1.30
N LEU A 187 11.83 12.63 1.36
CA LEU A 187 11.09 11.81 0.40
C LEU A 187 10.78 12.51 -0.92
N VAL A 188 10.89 13.85 -0.97
CA VAL A 188 10.59 14.65 -2.17
C VAL A 188 11.35 14.13 -3.38
N GLY A 189 12.65 13.86 -3.24
CA GLY A 189 13.48 13.30 -4.31
C GLY A 189 13.12 11.85 -4.65
N ALA A 190 12.94 10.99 -3.64
CA ALA A 190 12.57 9.58 -3.86
C ALA A 190 11.21 9.40 -4.54
N MET A 191 10.29 10.37 -4.35
CA MET A 191 8.98 10.41 -4.98
C MET A 191 8.93 11.32 -6.22
N GLU A 192 10.08 11.86 -6.62
CA GLU A 192 10.24 12.75 -7.78
C GLU A 192 9.21 13.89 -7.77
N LEU A 193 8.90 14.44 -6.60
CA LEU A 193 7.95 15.54 -6.49
C LEU A 193 8.62 16.83 -6.97
N GLU A 194 7.95 17.53 -7.88
CA GLU A 194 8.43 18.78 -8.47
C GLU A 194 7.66 19.97 -7.88
N ASN A 195 8.27 21.16 -7.95
CA ASN A 195 7.64 22.43 -7.59
C ASN A 195 7.13 22.55 -6.15
N ILE A 196 7.70 21.78 -5.22
CA ILE A 196 7.43 21.90 -3.79
C ILE A 196 8.50 22.77 -3.12
N GLU A 197 8.06 23.79 -2.38
CA GLU A 197 8.95 24.62 -1.56
C GLU A 197 9.34 23.87 -0.29
N VAL A 198 10.61 23.49 -0.17
CA VAL A 198 11.15 22.86 1.03
C VAL A 198 11.55 23.93 2.04
N SER A 199 10.82 24.00 3.15
CA SER A 199 11.11 24.91 4.27
C SER A 199 11.01 24.18 5.60
N TYR A 200 12.04 24.35 6.45
CA TYR A 200 12.11 23.77 7.80
C TYR A 200 11.49 24.69 8.86
N ASP A 201 11.16 25.93 8.48
CA ASP A 201 10.54 26.92 9.36
C ASP A 201 9.03 26.69 9.52
N LEU A 202 8.44 25.85 8.66
CA LEU A 202 7.02 25.51 8.70
C LEU A 202 6.71 24.48 9.81
N PRO A 203 5.53 24.56 10.44
CA PRO A 203 5.09 23.53 11.37
C PRO A 203 4.84 22.21 10.65
N MET A 204 5.06 21.08 11.34
CA MET A 204 4.97 19.75 10.75
C MET A 204 3.62 19.45 10.07
N GLU A 205 2.51 19.96 10.62
CA GLU A 205 1.18 19.79 10.02
C GLU A 205 1.03 20.48 8.66
N GLU A 206 1.63 21.66 8.50
CA GLU A 206 1.64 22.35 7.20
C GLU A 206 2.57 21.64 6.21
N ILE A 207 3.70 21.12 6.68
CA ILE A 207 4.61 20.28 5.88
C ILE A 207 3.89 19.05 5.34
N LYS A 208 3.16 18.33 6.20
CA LYS A 208 2.35 17.16 5.79
C LYS A 208 1.29 17.53 4.77
N ARG A 209 0.60 18.67 4.95
CA ARG A 209 -0.40 19.15 3.98
C ARG A 209 0.21 19.43 2.61
N ARG A 210 1.29 20.21 2.57
CA ARG A 210 2.02 20.54 1.33
C ARG A 210 2.52 19.28 0.63
N PHE A 211 3.10 18.36 1.40
CA PHE A 211 3.62 17.11 0.89
C PHE A 211 2.52 16.18 0.35
N LEU A 212 1.40 16.04 1.07
CA LEU A 212 0.25 15.27 0.59
C LEU A 212 -0.36 15.89 -0.66
N SER A 213 -0.50 17.21 -0.71
CA SER A 213 -1.00 17.94 -1.87
C SER A 213 -0.17 17.64 -3.12
N ALA A 214 1.16 17.77 -3.02
CA ALA A 214 2.08 17.43 -4.12
C ALA A 214 1.98 15.95 -4.54
N LEU A 215 1.81 15.03 -3.58
CA LEU A 215 1.61 13.61 -3.87
C LEU A 215 0.31 13.33 -4.62
N VAL A 216 -0.79 13.94 -4.19
CA VAL A 216 -2.10 13.80 -4.83
C VAL A 216 -2.06 14.41 -6.23
N ASP A 217 -1.46 15.59 -6.40
CA ASP A 217 -1.33 16.25 -7.69
C ASP A 217 -0.54 15.39 -8.69
N LYS A 218 0.59 14.79 -8.25
CA LYS A 218 1.43 13.95 -9.12
C LYS A 218 0.82 12.58 -9.41
N TYR A 219 0.35 11.88 -8.39
CA TYR A 219 -0.02 10.45 -8.49
C TYR A 219 -1.53 10.20 -8.60
N GLN A 220 -2.36 11.24 -8.43
CA GLN A 220 -3.81 11.23 -8.64
C GLN A 220 -4.48 10.00 -7.99
N GLY A 221 -5.31 9.27 -8.75
CA GLY A 221 -6.06 8.09 -8.31
C GLY A 221 -5.22 7.04 -7.56
N MET A 222 -3.92 6.93 -7.86
CA MET A 222 -3.04 5.95 -7.20
C MET A 222 -2.88 6.21 -5.70
N MET A 223 -2.97 7.47 -5.25
CA MET A 223 -2.90 7.81 -3.83
C MET A 223 -4.09 7.27 -3.03
N PHE A 224 -5.16 6.82 -3.70
CA PHE A 224 -6.37 6.30 -3.06
C PHE A 224 -6.47 4.77 -3.10
N PHE A 225 -5.40 4.06 -3.49
CA PHE A 225 -5.29 2.61 -3.25
C PHE A 225 -5.07 2.30 -1.76
N LEU A 226 -6.01 2.77 -0.96
CA LEU A 226 -6.03 2.77 0.49
C LEU A 226 -7.26 1.98 0.99
N PRO A 227 -7.14 1.25 2.09
CA PRO A 227 -8.24 0.51 2.68
C PRO A 227 -9.16 1.45 3.48
N PHE A 228 -10.35 0.96 3.83
CA PHE A 228 -11.15 1.56 4.91
C PHE A 228 -10.50 1.27 6.27
N LEU A 229 -10.30 2.30 7.09
CA LEU A 229 -9.70 2.13 8.40
C LEU A 229 -10.76 1.81 9.47
N GLU A 230 -10.68 0.62 10.07
CA GLU A 230 -11.62 0.14 11.11
C GLU A 230 -11.12 0.40 12.53
N CYS A 231 -9.91 0.91 12.70
CA CYS A 231 -9.33 1.25 14.00
C CYS A 231 -8.96 2.74 14.09
N PRO A 232 -9.04 3.38 15.27
CA PRO A 232 -8.56 4.74 15.41
C PRO A 232 -7.05 4.84 15.13
N VAL A 233 -6.61 6.04 14.79
CA VAL A 233 -5.18 6.35 14.59
C VAL A 233 -4.57 6.68 15.95
N GLU A 234 -3.44 6.05 16.25
CA GLU A 234 -2.64 6.33 17.43
C GLU A 234 -1.73 7.53 17.20
N GLU A 235 -1.97 8.61 17.93
CA GLU A 235 -1.13 9.80 17.92
C GLU A 235 -0.24 9.82 19.17
N LYS A 236 1.08 9.83 18.96
CA LYS A 236 2.06 9.94 20.04
C LYS A 236 2.17 11.38 20.51
N ARG A 237 1.96 11.61 21.79
CA ARG A 237 2.16 12.90 22.48
C ARG A 237 3.18 12.74 23.59
N THR A 238 3.71 13.86 24.07
CA THR A 238 4.66 13.91 25.20
C THR A 238 4.10 13.29 26.48
N THR A 239 2.76 13.28 26.63
CA THR A 239 2.04 12.75 27.80
C THR A 239 1.52 11.32 27.62
N GLY A 240 1.79 10.67 26.48
CA GLY A 240 1.31 9.33 26.14
C GLY A 240 0.71 9.26 24.73
N SER A 241 0.03 8.16 24.41
CA SER A 241 -0.66 7.97 23.12
C SER A 241 -2.15 8.29 23.26
N ILE A 242 -2.71 9.03 22.31
CA ILE A 242 -4.17 9.19 22.20
C ILE A 242 -4.70 8.50 20.95
N GLN A 243 -5.95 8.05 21.01
CA GLN A 243 -6.66 7.47 19.86
C GLN A 243 -7.55 8.57 19.26
N ARG A 244 -7.43 8.81 17.96
CA ARG A 244 -8.23 9.82 17.25
C ARG A 244 -8.75 9.30 15.90
N PRO A 245 -9.74 9.99 15.30
CA PRO A 245 -10.18 9.70 13.93
C PRO A 245 -9.03 9.88 12.92
N PHE A 246 -9.19 9.22 11.78
CA PHE A 246 -8.30 9.35 10.64
C PHE A 246 -8.40 10.75 10.02
N GLN A 247 -7.24 11.30 9.67
CA GLN A 247 -7.08 12.55 8.95
C GLN A 247 -6.30 12.27 7.66
N TRP A 248 -6.53 13.05 6.62
CA TRP A 248 -5.84 12.84 5.34
C TRP A 248 -4.32 12.87 5.46
N THR A 249 -3.78 13.70 6.34
CA THR A 249 -2.33 13.78 6.63
C THR A 249 -1.76 12.48 7.21
N ASP A 250 -2.57 11.58 7.78
CA ASP A 250 -2.13 10.26 8.25
C ASP A 250 -1.66 9.34 7.12
N VAL A 251 -2.09 9.60 5.87
CA VAL A 251 -1.55 8.92 4.69
C VAL A 251 -0.05 9.16 4.57
N VAL A 252 0.38 10.41 4.77
CA VAL A 252 1.80 10.78 4.76
C VAL A 252 2.57 10.17 5.93
N ASP A 253 1.89 9.88 7.03
CA ASP A 253 2.47 9.17 8.18
C ASP A 253 2.50 7.65 8.00
N GLY A 254 2.07 7.13 6.85
CA GLY A 254 2.09 5.69 6.57
C GLY A 254 1.13 4.90 7.45
N ALA A 255 0.07 5.55 7.97
CA ALA A 255 -0.90 4.90 8.84
C ALA A 255 -1.65 3.77 8.11
N LEU A 256 -1.87 3.93 6.82
CA LEU A 256 -2.58 3.00 5.95
C LEU A 256 -1.62 2.20 5.09
N LEU A 257 -1.83 0.88 5.04
CA LEU A 257 -1.09 -0.02 4.17
C LEU A 257 -1.62 0.05 2.74
N PRO A 258 -0.75 -0.05 1.72
CA PRO A 258 -1.17 0.02 0.33
C PRO A 258 -1.99 -1.21 -0.08
N VAL A 259 -3.20 -0.97 -0.59
CA VAL A 259 -4.04 -2.02 -1.20
C VAL A 259 -3.37 -2.60 -2.45
N SER A 260 -2.42 -1.88 -3.05
CA SER A 260 -1.66 -2.34 -4.22
C SER A 260 -0.93 -3.67 -4.01
N LEU A 261 -0.67 -4.08 -2.76
CA LEU A 261 -0.08 -5.37 -2.42
C LEU A 261 -0.94 -6.57 -2.85
N PHE A 262 -2.25 -6.41 -3.00
CA PHE A 262 -3.17 -7.46 -3.44
C PHE A 262 -3.48 -7.42 -4.94
N LEU A 263 -2.89 -6.47 -5.68
CA LEU A 263 -3.30 -6.19 -7.04
C LEU A 263 -2.52 -7.04 -8.04
N GLY A 264 -3.15 -8.12 -8.50
CA GLY A 264 -2.65 -8.92 -9.62
C GLY A 264 -2.80 -8.22 -10.96
N GLU A 265 -3.92 -7.53 -11.22
CA GLU A 265 -4.17 -6.83 -12.48
C GLU A 265 -5.11 -5.64 -12.24
N SER A 266 -4.60 -4.42 -12.38
CA SER A 266 -5.42 -3.21 -12.57
C SER A 266 -5.15 -2.74 -13.99
N HIS A 267 -6.13 -2.88 -14.86
CA HIS A 267 -6.05 -2.31 -16.20
C HIS A 267 -6.89 -1.04 -16.19
N THR A 268 -6.27 0.08 -16.56
CA THR A 268 -7.04 1.25 -16.99
C THR A 268 -8.06 0.77 -18.01
N ASP A 269 -9.33 1.19 -17.85
CA ASP A 269 -10.36 0.79 -18.80
C ASP A 269 -9.92 1.33 -20.16
N PRO A 270 -9.62 0.47 -21.16
CA PRO A 270 -9.14 0.95 -22.45
C PRO A 270 -10.18 1.83 -23.16
N LYS A 271 -11.44 1.86 -22.65
CA LYS A 271 -12.52 2.73 -23.12
C LYS A 271 -12.70 4.04 -22.33
N LEU A 272 -12.02 4.23 -21.19
CA LEU A 272 -11.88 5.55 -20.56
C LEU A 272 -10.51 6.13 -20.96
N PRO A 273 -10.47 7.11 -21.89
CA PRO A 273 -9.29 7.96 -22.03
C PRO A 273 -8.96 8.58 -20.66
N LEU A 274 -7.67 8.80 -20.38
CA LEU A 274 -7.19 9.48 -19.17
C LEU A 274 -7.93 10.81 -18.92
N GLU A 275 -8.33 11.48 -19.99
CA GLU A 275 -9.11 12.73 -20.04
C GLU A 275 -10.54 12.61 -19.48
N LYS A 276 -10.99 11.41 -19.11
CA LYS A 276 -12.31 11.11 -18.53
C LYS A 276 -12.24 10.59 -17.09
N GLU A 277 -11.04 10.39 -16.54
CA GLU A 277 -10.88 9.98 -15.13
C GLU A 277 -11.08 11.18 -14.19
N PRO A 278 -11.72 11.00 -13.03
CA PRO A 278 -11.86 12.08 -12.06
C PRO A 278 -10.49 12.57 -11.58
N THR A 279 -10.37 13.87 -11.37
CA THR A 279 -9.18 14.49 -10.82
C THR A 279 -9.33 14.68 -9.32
N PHE A 280 -8.21 14.53 -8.63
CA PHE A 280 -8.11 14.65 -7.19
C PHE A 280 -7.16 15.79 -6.88
N HIS A 281 -7.54 16.61 -5.92
CA HIS A 281 -6.67 17.65 -5.36
C HIS A 281 -6.82 17.62 -3.85
N PHE A 282 -5.75 17.96 -3.13
CA PHE A 282 -5.77 18.01 -1.68
C PHE A 282 -5.31 19.38 -1.21
N SER A 283 -6.10 19.95 -0.28
CA SER A 283 -5.92 21.29 0.27
C SER A 283 -6.22 22.43 -0.71
N ASP A 284 -6.20 23.67 -0.22
CA ASP A 284 -6.24 24.87 -1.07
C ASP A 284 -4.82 25.36 -1.38
N GLU A 285 -4.68 26.33 -2.29
CA GLU A 285 -3.37 26.91 -2.66
C GLU A 285 -2.57 27.47 -1.47
N ARG A 286 -3.24 27.75 -0.35
CA ARG A 286 -2.64 28.28 0.87
C ARG A 286 -2.38 27.21 1.93
N PHE A 287 -2.71 25.95 1.66
CA PHE A 287 -2.55 24.83 2.57
C PHE A 287 -3.28 24.99 3.92
N MET A 288 -4.44 25.63 3.89
CA MET A 288 -5.27 25.96 5.07
C MET A 288 -6.47 25.02 5.24
N SER A 289 -6.86 24.32 4.17
CA SER A 289 -7.94 23.33 4.21
C SER A 289 -7.40 21.90 4.24
N ASP A 290 -8.13 20.98 4.87
CA ASP A 290 -7.89 19.53 4.79
C ASP A 290 -8.88 18.85 3.83
N ASP A 291 -9.54 19.64 2.98
CA ASP A 291 -10.49 19.11 2.00
C ASP A 291 -9.76 18.30 0.93
N LEU A 292 -10.39 17.19 0.54
CA LEU A 292 -10.01 16.40 -0.61
C LEU A 292 -11.10 16.49 -1.69
N PRO A 293 -11.13 17.55 -2.50
CA PRO A 293 -12.03 17.64 -3.65
C PRO A 293 -11.71 16.59 -4.72
N VAL A 294 -12.78 15.95 -5.20
CA VAL A 294 -12.81 15.10 -6.37
C VAL A 294 -13.67 15.77 -7.42
N LYS A 295 -13.12 15.97 -8.61
CA LYS A 295 -13.78 16.68 -9.71
C LYS A 295 -13.88 15.79 -10.94
N ALA A 296 -15.01 15.90 -11.63
CA ALA A 296 -15.10 15.42 -12.99
C ALA A 296 -14.15 16.23 -13.90
N PRO A 297 -13.61 15.64 -14.98
CA PRO A 297 -12.94 16.40 -16.03
C PRO A 297 -13.85 17.48 -16.61
N ASP A 298 -13.27 18.60 -17.05
CA ASP A 298 -13.96 19.84 -17.42
C ASP A 298 -15.32 19.66 -18.11
N VAL A 299 -16.35 20.31 -17.55
CA VAL A 299 -17.76 20.33 -18.03
C VAL A 299 -18.51 18.98 -17.90
N GLN A 300 -17.86 17.91 -17.44
CA GLN A 300 -18.51 16.60 -17.23
C GLN A 300 -19.05 16.44 -15.81
N THR A 301 -19.70 15.30 -15.57
CA THR A 301 -20.13 14.83 -14.25
C THR A 301 -19.55 13.45 -13.98
N MET A 302 -19.26 13.18 -12.72
CA MET A 302 -18.96 11.84 -12.22
C MET A 302 -20.26 11.10 -11.94
N SER A 303 -20.34 9.86 -12.43
CA SER A 303 -21.47 8.98 -12.12
C SER A 303 -21.17 8.19 -10.84
N LEU A 304 -21.97 8.42 -9.80
CA LEU A 304 -21.99 7.61 -8.59
C LEU A 304 -23.13 6.60 -8.66
N PHE A 305 -22.85 5.35 -8.32
CA PHE A 305 -23.83 4.26 -8.34
C PHE A 305 -24.15 3.83 -6.92
N PRO A 306 -25.43 3.72 -6.53
CA PRO A 306 -25.78 3.26 -5.20
C PRO A 306 -25.41 1.78 -5.05
N VAL A 307 -25.00 1.39 -3.85
CA VAL A 307 -24.79 -0.02 -3.51
C VAL A 307 -26.14 -0.69 -3.30
N LEU A 308 -26.56 -1.46 -4.30
CA LEU A 308 -27.82 -2.21 -4.29
C LEU A 308 -27.54 -3.71 -4.15
N PRO A 309 -27.96 -4.37 -3.04
CA PRO A 309 -27.60 -5.75 -2.74
C PRO A 309 -28.04 -6.78 -3.79
N ASP A 310 -29.11 -6.50 -4.52
CA ASP A 310 -29.66 -7.36 -5.58
C ASP A 310 -28.88 -7.27 -6.91
N GLN A 311 -28.04 -6.24 -7.07
CA GLN A 311 -27.29 -5.96 -8.30
C GLN A 311 -25.81 -6.33 -8.21
N ILE A 312 -25.24 -6.32 -7.01
CA ILE A 312 -23.85 -6.70 -6.78
C ILE A 312 -23.77 -8.20 -6.51
N THR A 313 -23.20 -8.95 -7.45
CA THR A 313 -23.05 -10.40 -7.34
C THR A 313 -21.84 -10.79 -6.49
N TYR A 314 -20.74 -10.05 -6.63
CA TYR A 314 -19.53 -10.25 -5.83
C TYR A 314 -18.95 -8.91 -5.42
N PHE A 315 -18.25 -8.88 -4.28
CA PHE A 315 -17.43 -7.73 -3.89
C PHE A 315 -16.20 -8.15 -3.09
N ARG A 316 -15.20 -7.26 -3.06
CA ARG A 316 -14.01 -7.29 -2.22
C ARG A 316 -13.82 -5.90 -1.62
N HIS A 317 -14.10 -5.73 -0.34
CA HIS A 317 -13.83 -4.49 0.37
C HIS A 317 -12.52 -4.61 1.14
N TYR A 318 -11.54 -3.77 0.79
CA TYR A 318 -10.24 -3.72 1.46
C TYR A 318 -10.35 -2.85 2.71
N ARG A 319 -10.09 -3.45 3.87
CA ARG A 319 -10.16 -2.79 5.18
C ARG A 319 -8.84 -2.94 5.92
N GLN A 320 -8.66 -2.18 6.98
CA GLN A 320 -7.50 -2.28 7.85
C GLN A 320 -7.94 -2.19 9.31
N ASP A 321 -7.50 -3.16 10.09
CA ASP A 321 -7.59 -3.15 11.55
C ASP A 321 -6.18 -3.27 12.16
N LEU A 322 -6.11 -3.54 13.47
CA LEU A 322 -4.84 -3.68 14.20
C LEU A 322 -3.94 -4.80 13.68
N ASP A 323 -4.49 -5.85 13.08
CA ASP A 323 -3.77 -6.98 12.50
C ASP A 323 -3.32 -6.73 11.05
N GLY A 324 -3.60 -5.55 10.50
CA GLY A 324 -3.22 -5.15 9.15
C GLY A 324 -4.37 -5.26 8.15
N LEU A 325 -4.02 -5.38 6.86
CA LEU A 325 -5.02 -5.40 5.79
C LEU A 325 -5.96 -6.60 5.88
N ARG A 326 -7.24 -6.36 5.63
CA ARG A 326 -8.33 -7.32 5.64
C ARG A 326 -9.11 -7.26 4.33
N ILE A 327 -9.56 -8.40 3.83
CA ILE A 327 -10.48 -8.47 2.69
C ILE A 327 -11.82 -8.97 3.20
N VAL A 328 -12.85 -8.13 3.11
CA VAL A 328 -14.24 -8.54 3.34
C VAL A 328 -14.85 -8.88 2.00
N SER A 329 -15.26 -10.13 1.83
CA SER A 329 -15.79 -10.65 0.57
C SER A 329 -17.16 -11.27 0.72
N SER A 330 -17.85 -11.49 -0.41
CA SER A 330 -19.17 -12.12 -0.48
C SER A 330 -19.23 -13.53 0.11
N ARG A 331 -18.09 -14.18 0.33
CA ARG A 331 -18.01 -15.50 1.00
C ARG A 331 -18.11 -15.39 2.51
N THR A 332 -17.75 -14.22 3.06
CA THR A 332 -17.72 -13.96 4.49
C THR A 332 -18.98 -13.22 4.94
N VAL A 333 -19.39 -12.21 4.18
CA VAL A 333 -20.54 -11.34 4.49
C VAL A 333 -21.23 -11.00 3.17
N THR A 334 -22.56 -11.13 3.09
CA THR A 334 -23.29 -10.67 1.90
C THR A 334 -23.36 -9.15 1.85
N VAL A 335 -23.62 -8.56 0.67
CA VAL A 335 -23.73 -7.09 0.55
C VAL A 335 -24.81 -6.52 1.47
N ALA A 336 -25.94 -7.23 1.62
CA ALA A 336 -27.06 -6.82 2.47
C ALA A 336 -26.73 -6.85 3.98
N GLU A 337 -25.76 -7.66 4.40
CA GLU A 337 -25.37 -7.82 5.80
C GLU A 337 -24.21 -6.90 6.20
N ASP A 338 -23.53 -6.27 5.25
CA ASP A 338 -22.41 -5.38 5.53
C ASP A 338 -22.91 -3.94 5.82
N PRO A 339 -22.85 -3.49 7.10
CA PRO A 339 -23.43 -2.20 7.48
C PRO A 339 -22.72 -1.01 6.84
N LEU A 340 -21.45 -1.14 6.42
CA LEU A 340 -20.74 -0.07 5.71
C LEU A 340 -21.25 0.10 4.28
N LEU A 341 -21.82 -0.95 3.69
CA LEU A 341 -22.38 -0.91 2.34
C LEU A 341 -23.83 -0.43 2.33
N ALA A 342 -24.49 -0.39 3.48
CA ALA A 342 -25.83 0.15 3.61
C ALA A 342 -25.86 1.64 3.24
N ASN A 343 -26.58 1.98 2.17
CA ASN A 343 -26.68 3.34 1.62
C ASN A 343 -25.33 3.93 1.13
N ALA A 344 -24.33 3.08 0.88
CA ALA A 344 -23.08 3.53 0.29
C ALA A 344 -23.23 3.76 -1.22
N TRP A 345 -22.28 4.51 -1.77
CA TRP A 345 -22.17 4.81 -3.19
C TRP A 345 -20.81 4.36 -3.71
N LEU A 346 -20.74 4.09 -5.00
CA LEU A 346 -19.56 3.63 -5.71
C LEU A 346 -19.19 4.66 -6.76
N LEU A 347 -17.95 5.13 -6.72
CA LEU A 347 -17.32 5.86 -7.82
C LEU A 347 -16.40 4.90 -8.57
N PRO A 348 -16.79 4.37 -9.75
CA PRO A 348 -15.95 3.46 -10.51
C PRO A 348 -14.74 4.17 -11.11
N LEU A 349 -13.56 3.57 -10.96
CA LEU A 349 -12.29 4.13 -11.40
C LEU A 349 -11.60 3.22 -12.43
N TRP A 350 -11.50 1.92 -12.17
CA TRP A 350 -10.79 0.99 -13.07
C TRP A 350 -11.55 -0.31 -13.31
N ASN A 351 -11.16 -1.03 -14.36
CA ASN A 351 -11.59 -2.42 -14.55
C ASN A 351 -10.70 -3.35 -13.76
N VAL A 352 -11.30 -4.42 -13.21
CA VAL A 352 -10.56 -5.52 -12.61
C VAL A 352 -10.89 -6.84 -13.33
N ASP A 353 -10.53 -7.95 -12.70
CA ASP A 353 -10.71 -9.30 -13.20
C ASP A 353 -12.17 -9.66 -13.49
N LEU A 354 -12.37 -10.72 -14.28
CA LEU A 354 -13.69 -11.31 -14.54
C LEU A 354 -14.07 -12.26 -13.40
N LYS A 355 -15.35 -12.32 -13.06
CA LYS A 355 -15.95 -13.43 -12.31
C LYS A 355 -17.10 -13.99 -13.13
N GLY A 356 -16.92 -15.20 -13.67
CA GLY A 356 -17.77 -15.69 -14.76
C GLY A 356 -17.69 -14.75 -15.96
N ASP A 357 -18.86 -14.29 -16.43
CA ASP A 357 -18.96 -13.34 -17.55
C ASP A 357 -19.04 -11.86 -17.12
N VAL A 358 -18.96 -11.58 -15.82
CA VAL A 358 -19.10 -10.22 -15.27
C VAL A 358 -17.72 -9.59 -15.11
N ARG A 359 -17.51 -8.42 -15.72
CA ARG A 359 -16.30 -7.59 -15.52
C ARG A 359 -16.42 -6.83 -14.21
N GLY A 360 -15.45 -7.01 -13.33
CA GLY A 360 -15.40 -6.25 -12.09
C GLY A 360 -14.96 -4.81 -12.32
N LYS A 361 -15.39 -3.93 -11.41
CA LYS A 361 -14.96 -2.54 -11.32
C LYS A 361 -14.26 -2.32 -9.98
N ARG A 362 -13.12 -1.65 -10.02
CA ARG A 362 -12.51 -1.04 -8.84
C ARG A 362 -13.13 0.33 -8.64
N CYS A 363 -13.68 0.54 -7.46
CA CYS A 363 -14.39 1.74 -7.11
C CYS A 363 -13.80 2.35 -5.84
N LEU A 364 -13.86 3.67 -5.75
CA LEU A 364 -13.84 4.33 -4.47
C LEU A 364 -15.21 4.13 -3.80
N LEU A 365 -15.22 3.62 -2.56
CA LEU A 365 -16.43 3.54 -1.75
C LEU A 365 -16.68 4.90 -1.11
N VAL A 366 -17.90 5.41 -1.28
CA VAL A 366 -18.34 6.73 -0.84
C VAL A 366 -19.45 6.54 0.19
N LEU A 367 -19.18 6.94 1.43
CA LEU A 367 -20.10 6.75 2.55
C LEU A 367 -20.83 8.06 2.87
N GLN A 368 -22.05 7.97 3.41
CA GLN A 368 -22.79 9.13 3.90
C GLN A 368 -22.89 10.29 2.89
N LEU A 369 -23.11 9.97 1.61
CA LEU A 369 -23.23 10.97 0.56
C LEU A 369 -24.36 11.96 0.89
N LYS A 370 -23.98 13.21 1.13
CA LYS A 370 -24.88 14.34 1.32
C LYS A 370 -24.91 15.11 0.01
N GLY A 371 -26.09 15.19 -0.59
CA GLY A 371 -26.32 15.95 -1.81
C GLY A 371 -25.93 17.42 -1.63
N PRO A 372 -25.66 18.12 -2.74
CA PRO A 372 -25.29 19.53 -2.67
C PRO A 372 -26.44 20.35 -2.08
N THR A 373 -26.14 21.16 -1.06
CA THR A 373 -27.14 22.03 -0.39
C THR A 373 -27.62 23.18 -1.26
N ALA A 374 -26.90 23.48 -2.35
CA ALA A 374 -27.27 24.43 -3.39
C ALA A 374 -26.67 24.00 -4.75
N ALA A 375 -27.21 24.51 -5.86
CA ALA A 375 -26.81 24.09 -7.22
C ALA A 375 -25.31 24.27 -7.57
N ASP A 376 -24.60 25.11 -6.81
CA ASP A 376 -23.18 25.45 -7.00
C ASP A 376 -22.27 24.96 -5.87
N GLN A 377 -22.77 24.15 -4.93
CA GLN A 377 -21.96 23.58 -3.85
C GLN A 377 -21.52 22.15 -4.16
N PRO A 378 -20.31 21.74 -3.74
CA PRO A 378 -19.89 20.35 -3.86
C PRO A 378 -20.75 19.44 -2.98
N ALA A 379 -20.91 18.18 -3.41
CA ALA A 379 -21.44 17.15 -2.52
C ALA A 379 -20.41 16.84 -1.43
N HIS A 380 -20.85 16.37 -0.26
CA HIS A 380 -19.95 15.91 0.79
C HIS A 380 -20.14 14.43 1.04
N ALA A 381 -19.05 13.71 1.23
CA ALA A 381 -19.11 12.30 1.56
C ALA A 381 -17.87 11.85 2.33
N VAL A 382 -17.98 10.73 3.03
CA VAL A 382 -16.89 10.15 3.82
C VAL A 382 -16.16 9.10 2.98
N PHE A 383 -14.84 9.11 3.06
CA PHE A 383 -13.98 8.12 2.43
C PHE A 383 -14.23 6.71 2.98
N GLY A 384 -14.71 5.82 2.12
CA GLY A 384 -14.99 4.42 2.44
C GLY A 384 -13.87 3.45 2.07
N GLY A 385 -12.71 3.91 1.61
CA GLY A 385 -11.66 3.03 1.11
C GLY A 385 -11.93 2.45 -0.28
N MET A 386 -10.98 1.63 -0.74
CA MET A 386 -11.07 0.93 -2.02
C MET A 386 -11.97 -0.30 -1.93
N ILE A 387 -12.82 -0.51 -2.94
CA ILE A 387 -13.67 -1.68 -3.06
C ILE A 387 -13.68 -2.18 -4.52
N ASP A 388 -13.64 -3.48 -4.72
CA ASP A 388 -13.90 -4.08 -6.04
C ASP A 388 -15.30 -4.71 -6.04
N VAL A 389 -16.08 -4.49 -7.10
CA VAL A 389 -17.45 -5.00 -7.23
C VAL A 389 -17.68 -5.64 -8.60
N TRP A 390 -18.52 -6.67 -8.66
CA TRP A 390 -18.97 -7.32 -9.90
C TRP A 390 -20.48 -7.27 -9.95
N GLY A 391 -20.98 -6.66 -11.01
CA GLY A 391 -22.36 -6.20 -11.08
C GLY A 391 -22.44 -4.80 -10.48
N ILE A 392 -22.88 -3.85 -11.31
CA ILE A 392 -23.21 -2.50 -10.90
C ILE A 392 -24.51 -2.13 -11.62
N GLY A 393 -25.40 -1.46 -10.91
CA GLY A 393 -26.68 -1.03 -11.45
C GLY A 393 -26.57 -0.06 -12.61
N SER A 394 -27.72 0.19 -13.24
CA SER A 394 -27.89 1.33 -14.13
C SER A 394 -28.32 2.61 -13.38
N GLU A 395 -28.82 2.47 -12.15
CA GLU A 395 -29.18 3.62 -11.32
C GLU A 395 -27.92 4.38 -10.93
N LYS A 396 -27.96 5.71 -11.09
CA LYS A 396 -26.83 6.58 -10.78
C LYS A 396 -27.27 7.98 -10.48
N VAL A 397 -26.42 8.71 -9.75
CA VAL A 397 -26.48 10.15 -9.60
C VAL A 397 -25.26 10.77 -10.27
N GLU A 398 -25.44 11.94 -10.87
CA GLU A 398 -24.37 12.70 -11.50
C GLU A 398 -23.91 13.82 -10.58
N VAL A 399 -22.62 13.88 -10.29
CA VAL A 399 -22.01 14.88 -9.40
C VAL A 399 -20.84 15.54 -10.11
N LYS A 400 -20.79 16.88 -10.12
CA LYS A 400 -19.67 17.62 -10.73
C LYS A 400 -18.44 17.59 -9.84
N GLU A 401 -18.65 17.82 -8.55
CA GLU A 401 -17.61 17.94 -7.53
C GLU A 401 -18.11 17.36 -6.21
N MET A 402 -17.22 16.66 -5.52
CA MET A 402 -17.46 16.09 -4.20
C MET A 402 -16.24 16.30 -3.31
N ILE A 403 -16.45 16.73 -2.06
CA ILE A 403 -15.42 16.75 -1.03
C ILE A 403 -15.47 15.42 -0.28
N LEU A 404 -14.33 14.74 -0.22
CA LEU A 404 -14.16 13.51 0.55
C LEU A 404 -13.59 13.83 1.94
N ASP A 405 -14.41 13.63 2.95
CA ASP A 405 -14.02 13.72 4.36
C ASP A 405 -13.25 12.45 4.75
N ALA A 406 -12.14 12.62 5.49
CA ALA A 406 -11.28 11.51 5.91
C ALA A 406 -12.01 10.51 6.82
N SER A 407 -12.81 11.02 7.76
CA SER A 407 -13.57 10.22 8.71
C SER A 407 -15.00 10.75 8.85
N PRO A 408 -15.95 9.91 9.29
CA PRO A 408 -17.32 10.34 9.53
C PRO A 408 -17.48 11.32 10.70
#